data_AF-A0A942PE21-F1
#
_entry.id   AF-A0A942PE21-F1
#
_cell.length_a   1.000
_cell.length_b   1.000
_cell.length_c   1.000
_cell.angle_alpha   90.00
_cell.angle_beta   90.00
_cell.angle_gamma   90.00
#
_symmetry.space_group_name_H-M   'P 1'
#
loop_
_entity.id
_entity.type
_entity.pdbx_description
1 polymer ?
#
loop_
_entity_poly.entity_id
_entity_poly.type
_entity_poly.pdbx_seq_one_letter_code
_entity_poly.pdbx_strand_id
1 'polypeptide(L)' 'MIDKKKYVLLSQKEYEALQLKAALKNSPAKKLSLAEGKKRAFKLIDKWAKEK' A
#
# COMPACT_ATOMS: atom_id res chain seq x y z
N MET A 1 7.34 19.33 -26.12
CA MET A 1 5.90 19.24 -25.77
C MET A 1 5.67 17.94 -25.01
N ILE A 2 5.28 17.99 -23.73
CA ILE A 2 4.84 16.79 -22.99
C ILE A 2 3.33 16.74 -23.13
N ASP A 3 2.85 15.73 -23.86
CA ASP A 3 1.44 15.51 -24.16
C ASP A 3 0.68 15.24 -22.84
N LYS A 4 -0.04 16.24 -22.32
CA LYS A 4 -0.84 16.13 -21.08
C LYS A 4 -2.17 15.39 -21.33
N LYS A 5 -2.11 14.18 -21.90
CA LYS A 5 -3.31 13.34 -22.04
C LYS A 5 -3.78 12.89 -20.66
N LYS A 6 -5.03 13.24 -20.33
CA LYS A 6 -5.64 13.05 -19.01
C LYS A 6 -5.97 11.56 -18.72
N TYR A 7 -5.97 10.72 -19.75
CA TYR A 7 -6.26 9.29 -19.68
C TYR A 7 -5.48 8.53 -20.76
N VAL A 8 -5.15 7.27 -20.48
CA VAL A 8 -4.48 6.36 -21.41
C VAL A 8 -5.30 5.07 -21.46
N LEU A 9 -5.67 4.61 -22.66
CA LEU A 9 -6.23 3.27 -22.83
C LEU A 9 -5.08 2.26 -22.86
N LEU A 10 -5.21 1.21 -22.07
CA LEU A 10 -4.25 0.12 -21.96
C LEU A 10 -4.98 -1.20 -22.16
N SER A 11 -4.28 -2.20 -22.70
CA SER A 11 -4.79 -3.57 -22.62
C SER A 11 -4.81 -4.04 -21.16
N GLN A 12 -5.71 -4.96 -20.83
CA GLN A 12 -5.84 -5.49 -19.47
C GLN A 12 -4.51 -6.05 -18.95
N LYS A 13 -3.76 -6.77 -19.80
CA LYS A 13 -2.45 -7.34 -19.49
C LYS A 13 -1.42 -6.27 -19.11
N GLU A 14 -1.41 -5.13 -19.82
CA GLU A 14 -0.50 -4.01 -19.53
C GLU A 14 -0.90 -3.31 -18.23
N TYR A 15 -2.20 -3.17 -17.97
CA TYR A 15 -2.71 -2.62 -16.73
C TYR A 15 -2.30 -3.47 -15.51
N GLU A 16 -2.45 -4.80 -15.59
CA GLU A 16 -2.04 -5.72 -14.53
C GLU A 16 -0.52 -5.68 -14.28
N ALA A 17 0.28 -5.61 -15.35
CA ALA A 17 1.74 -5.46 -15.24
C ALA A 17 2.14 -4.13 -14.57
N LEU A 18 1.42 -3.04 -14.85
CA LEU A 18 1.65 -1.74 -14.21
C LEU A 18 1.24 -1.77 -12.73
N GLN A 19 0.12 -2.40 -12.39
CA GLN A 19 -0.31 -2.59 -11.00
C GLN A 19 0.73 -3.39 -10.20
N LEU A 20 1.24 -4.50 -10.75
CA LEU A 20 2.30 -5.29 -10.13
C LEU A 20 3.56 -4.47 -9.90
N LYS A 21 4.01 -3.72 -10.91
CA LYS A 21 5.17 -2.83 -10.77
C LYS A 21 4.94 -1.73 -9.72
N ALA A 22 3.74 -1.18 -9.64
CA ALA A 22 3.39 -0.19 -8.62
C ALA A 22 3.38 -0.80 -7.20
N ALA A 23 2.82 -2.00 -7.04
CA ALA A 23 2.83 -2.72 -5.77
C ALA A 23 4.25 -3.05 -5.30
N LEU A 24 5.15 -3.38 -6.22
CA LEU A 24 6.57 -3.66 -5.93
C LEU A 24 7.39 -2.39 -5.63
N LYS A 25 6.98 -1.22 -6.15
CA LYS A 25 7.63 0.07 -5.85
C LYS A 25 7.33 0.60 -4.45
N ASN A 26 6.26 0.11 -3.81
CA ASN A 26 6.07 0.36 -2.38
C ASN A 26 7.14 -0.42 -1.64
N SER A 27 8.02 0.29 -0.91
CA SER A 27 8.99 -0.36 -0.04
C SER A 27 8.24 -1.42 0.79
N PRO A 28 8.68 -2.68 0.77
CA PRO A 28 7.97 -3.74 1.47
C PRO A 28 7.77 -3.28 2.91
N ALA A 29 6.51 -3.14 3.31
CA ALA A 29 6.17 -2.78 4.67
C ALA A 29 6.95 -3.72 5.59
N LYS A 30 7.60 -3.15 6.62
CA LYS A 30 8.44 -3.91 7.55
C LYS A 30 7.70 -5.20 7.92
N LYS A 31 8.23 -6.35 7.49
CA LYS A 31 7.64 -7.66 7.78
C LYS A 31 7.75 -7.85 9.29
N LEU A 32 6.66 -7.56 10.00
CA LEU A 32 6.58 -7.77 11.43
C LEU A 32 6.40 -9.26 11.67
N SER A 33 7.10 -9.80 12.67
CA SER A 33 6.74 -11.11 13.21
C SER A 33 5.31 -11.07 13.77
N LEU A 34 4.67 -12.23 13.91
CA LEU A 34 3.32 -12.32 14.50
C LEU A 34 3.25 -11.66 15.90
N ALA A 35 4.32 -11.80 16.70
CA ALA A 35 4.42 -11.18 18.02
C ALA A 35 4.48 -9.64 17.94
N GLU A 36 5.33 -9.11 17.05
CA GLU A 36 5.44 -7.66 16.85
C GLU A 36 4.15 -7.05 16.26
N GLY A 37 3.48 -7.78 15.36
CA GLY A 37 2.20 -7.40 14.79
C GLY A 37 1.12 -7.28 15.86
N LYS A 38 0.99 -8.29 16.73
CA LYS A 38 0.05 -8.28 17.86
C LYS A 38 0.32 -7.11 18.81
N LYS A 39 1.58 -6.92 19.22
CA LYS A 39 1.96 -5.81 20.12
C LYS A 39 1.63 -4.45 19.52
N ARG A 40 1.88 -4.25 18.22
CA ARG A 40 1.55 -3.00 17.52
C ARG A 40 0.05 -2.78 17.42
N ALA A 41 -0.73 -3.83 17.15
CA ALA A 41 -2.19 -3.76 17.07
C ALA A 41 -2.81 -3.35 18.41
N PHE A 42 -2.43 -4.00 19.51
CA PHE A 42 -2.94 -3.64 20.84
C PHE A 42 -2.58 -2.21 21.25
N LYS A 43 -1.37 -1.76 20.95
CA LYS A 43 -0.97 -0.36 21.20
C LYS A 43 -1.85 0.65 20.45
N LEU A 44 -2.26 0.34 19.22
CA LEU A 44 -3.16 1.19 18.45
C LEU A 44 -4.58 1.18 19.01
N ILE A 45 -5.07 0.02 19.45
CA ILE A 45 -6.36 -0.14 20.11
C ILE A 45 -6.40 0.69 21.41
N ASP A 46 -5.36 0.58 22.24
CA ASP A 46 -5.23 1.36 23.47
C ASP A 46 -5.19 2.87 23.21
N LYS A 47 -4.48 3.30 22.15
CA LYS A 47 -4.42 4.72 21.77
C LYS A 47 -5.81 5.22 21.36
N TRP A 48 -6.52 4.45 20.54
CA TRP A 48 -7.88 4.79 20.12
C TRP A 48 -8.87 4.83 21.28
N ALA A 49 -8.77 3.88 22.22
CA ALA A 49 -9.61 3.85 23.41
C ALA A 49 -9.34 5.04 24.35
N LYS A 50 -8.11 5.56 24.40
CA LYS A 50 -7.73 6.74 25.21
C LYS A 50 -8.04 8.08 24.58
N GLU A 51 -8.15 8.14 23.25
CA GLU A 51 -8.57 9.34 22.50
C GLU A 51 -10.10 9.51 22.48
N LYS A 52 -10.84 8.62 23.15
CA LYS A 52 -12.30 8.61 23.30
C LYS A 52 -12.69 9.05 24.70
#